data_AF-A0A2M8KB88-F1
#
_entry.id   AF-A0A2M8KB88-F1
#
_cell.length_a   1.000
_cell.length_b   1.000
_cell.length_c   1.000
_cell.angle_alpha   90.00
_cell.angle_beta   90.00
_cell.angle_gamma   90.00
#
_symmetry.space_group_name_H-M   'P 1'
#
loop_
_entity.id
_entity.type
_entity.pdbx_description
1 polymer ?
#
loop_
_entity_poly.entity_id
_entity_poly.type
_entity_poly.pdbx_seq_one_letter_code
_entity_poly.pdbx_strand_id
1 'polypeptide(L)'
;MDSFLFFWGMYKRASFWRVLRDGYRPDGRTNIGLLTYSTLLLVFLIVHAFRNRNFYIYIDFLLIGLWVFWLWKSIKRAYRHYEEQYASRLEYYKQERQYLRYLIFRDEVIRDNISHGISISDALAHIETDLDTEVTDVLKTSIFITTGLSVVITLTVNLIGKWDTSYTLLVLFVSAITLLIGISILGSVRSRKVKLLELKRYLTWLQREEALTRATE
;
A
#
# COMPACT_ATOMS: atom_id res chain seq x y z
N MET A 1 -25.09 4.73 9.91
CA MET A 1 -24.06 5.61 9.28
C MET A 1 -22.91 5.88 10.24
N ASP A 2 -23.19 6.18 11.52
CA ASP A 2 -22.16 6.47 12.52
C ASP A 2 -21.20 5.29 12.78
N SER A 3 -21.73 4.05 12.85
CA SER A 3 -20.92 2.84 12.95
C SER A 3 -19.91 2.71 11.80
N PHE A 4 -20.35 2.96 10.57
CA PHE A 4 -19.47 2.92 9.39
C PHE A 4 -18.39 4.00 9.46
N LEU A 5 -18.75 5.25 9.78
CA LEU A 5 -17.80 6.36 9.85
C LEU A 5 -16.73 6.11 10.92
N PHE A 6 -17.11 5.54 12.05
CA PHE A 6 -16.19 5.14 13.11
C PHE A 6 -15.17 4.10 12.62
N PHE A 7 -15.64 2.97 12.09
CA PHE A 7 -14.75 1.91 11.62
C PHE A 7 -13.91 2.33 10.42
N TRP A 8 -14.46 3.18 9.54
CA TRP A 8 -13.70 3.78 8.45
C TRP A 8 -12.58 4.71 8.95
N GLY A 9 -12.85 5.45 10.04
CA GLY A 9 -11.85 6.23 10.76
C GLY A 9 -10.71 5.37 11.30
N MET A 10 -11.04 4.28 11.99
CA MET A 10 -10.04 3.32 12.52
C MET A 10 -9.24 2.65 11.40
N TYR A 11 -9.91 2.26 10.32
CA TYR A 11 -9.26 1.70 9.13
C TYR A 11 -8.22 2.65 8.52
N LYS A 12 -8.54 3.95 8.42
CA LYS A 12 -7.57 4.96 7.95
C LYS A 12 -6.38 5.09 8.89
N ARG A 13 -6.56 4.92 10.20
CA ARG A 13 -5.46 4.90 11.19
C ARG A 13 -4.58 3.66 11.06
N ALA A 14 -5.10 2.56 10.52
CA ALA A 14 -4.36 1.34 10.16
C ALA A 14 -3.87 1.35 8.68
N SER A 15 -3.59 2.54 8.14
CA SER A 15 -3.15 2.68 6.74
C SER A 15 -1.77 2.06 6.47
N PHE A 16 -1.56 1.68 5.21
CA PHE A 16 -0.26 1.22 4.72
C PHE A 16 0.88 2.21 5.00
N TRP A 17 0.59 3.52 4.93
CA TRP A 17 1.56 4.57 5.22
C TRP A 17 2.04 4.58 6.67
N ARG A 18 1.17 4.20 7.62
CA ARG A 18 1.58 4.00 9.01
C ARG A 18 2.57 2.86 9.12
N VAL A 19 2.28 1.71 8.51
CA VAL A 19 3.18 0.54 8.49
C VAL A 19 4.55 0.89 7.91
N LEU A 20 4.56 1.62 6.80
CA LEU A 20 5.80 2.07 6.18
C LEU A 20 6.58 3.03 7.10
N ARG A 21 5.90 4.04 7.64
CA ARG A 21 6.50 5.04 8.55
C ARG A 21 7.08 4.40 9.80
N ASP A 22 6.35 3.47 10.41
CA ASP A 22 6.77 2.76 11.61
C ASP A 22 7.93 1.80 11.30
N GLY A 23 8.03 1.31 10.05
CA GLY A 23 9.23 0.63 9.54
C GLY A 23 10.50 1.49 9.55
N TYR A 24 10.38 2.82 9.38
CA TYR A 24 11.50 3.77 9.57
C TYR A 24 11.70 4.17 11.04
N ARG A 25 10.84 3.72 11.96
CA ARG A 25 10.88 4.02 13.40
C ARG A 25 10.59 2.77 14.25
N PRO A 26 11.35 1.67 14.09
CA PRO A 26 10.99 0.38 14.66
C PRO A 26 10.90 0.36 16.19
N ASP A 27 11.65 1.24 16.89
CA ASP A 27 11.65 1.33 18.36
C ASP A 27 11.23 2.73 18.84
N GLY A 28 10.40 3.43 18.04
CA GLY A 28 10.05 4.84 18.27
C GLY A 28 11.18 5.83 17.93
N ARG A 29 12.41 5.34 17.72
CA ARG A 29 13.55 6.12 17.22
C ARG A 29 13.67 5.99 15.70
N THR A 30 13.93 7.11 15.02
CA THR A 30 14.18 7.12 13.58
C THR A 30 15.41 6.28 13.23
N ASN A 31 15.24 5.31 12.33
CA ASN A 31 16.34 4.55 11.75
C ASN A 31 17.08 5.43 10.73
N ILE A 32 18.00 6.26 11.24
CA ILE A 32 18.78 7.21 10.44
C ILE A 32 19.53 6.48 9.32
N GLY A 33 20.05 5.26 9.57
CA GLY A 33 20.74 4.46 8.56
C GLY A 33 19.84 4.13 7.36
N LEU A 34 18.63 3.63 7.60
CA LEU A 34 17.67 3.33 6.55
C LEU A 34 17.19 4.60 5.84
N LEU A 35 16.97 5.69 6.58
CA LEU A 35 16.56 6.98 6.00
C LEU A 35 17.64 7.59 5.11
N THR A 36 18.88 7.62 5.58
CA THR A 36 20.05 8.10 4.82
C THR A 36 20.25 7.23 3.59
N TYR A 37 20.19 5.90 3.72
CA TYR A 37 20.28 5.00 2.57
C TYR A 37 19.15 5.22 1.56
N SER A 38 17.91 5.44 2.01
CA SER A 38 16.77 5.75 1.14
C SER A 38 16.96 7.08 0.40
N THR A 39 17.51 8.09 1.08
CA THR A 39 17.77 9.41 0.51
C THR A 39 18.90 9.36 -0.51
N LEU A 40 20.00 8.68 -0.18
CA LEU A 40 21.12 8.46 -1.09
C LEU A 40 20.71 7.63 -2.30
N LEU A 41 19.89 6.59 -2.12
CA LEU A 41 19.33 5.81 -3.21
C LEU A 41 18.48 6.68 -4.14
N LEU A 42 17.61 7.52 -3.59
CA LEU A 42 16.78 8.42 -4.40
C LEU A 42 17.66 9.39 -5.22
N VAL A 43 18.65 10.02 -4.59
CA VAL A 43 19.60 10.91 -5.26
C VAL A 43 20.37 10.16 -6.34
N PHE A 44 20.84 8.95 -6.05
CA PHE A 44 21.57 8.10 -6.98
C PHE A 44 20.72 7.74 -8.21
N LEU A 45 19.47 7.30 -8.00
CA LEU A 45 18.53 7.00 -9.07
C LEU A 45 18.23 8.23 -9.95
N ILE A 46 18.10 9.41 -9.34
CA ILE A 46 17.89 10.66 -10.08
C ILE A 46 19.11 10.98 -10.94
N VAL A 47 20.32 10.92 -10.38
CA VAL A 47 21.56 11.22 -11.12
C VAL A 47 21.78 10.23 -12.27
N HIS A 48 21.51 8.94 -12.04
CA HIS A 48 21.60 7.90 -13.06
C HIS A 48 20.55 8.01 -14.15
N ALA A 49 19.37 8.54 -13.86
CA ALA A 49 18.35 8.77 -14.88
C ALA A 49 18.84 9.70 -16.02
N PHE A 50 19.85 10.54 -15.75
CA PHE A 50 20.44 11.47 -16.73
C PHE A 50 21.76 10.98 -17.36
N ARG A 51 22.26 9.78 -17.00
CA ARG A 51 23.56 9.24 -17.47
C ARG A 51 23.36 7.95 -18.27
N ASN A 52 24.29 7.63 -19.17
CA ASN A 52 24.16 6.55 -20.16
C ASN A 52 23.72 5.20 -19.54
N ARG A 53 22.55 4.69 -19.96
CA ARG A 53 21.62 3.91 -19.12
C ARG A 53 21.97 2.42 -18.93
N ASN A 54 22.72 1.82 -19.85
CA ASN A 54 22.74 0.35 -19.98
C ASN A 54 23.48 -0.40 -18.85
N PHE A 55 24.58 0.14 -18.33
CA PHE A 55 25.34 -0.52 -17.25
C PHE A 55 24.67 -0.32 -15.88
N TYR A 56 24.01 0.82 -15.70
CA TYR A 56 23.54 1.29 -14.42
C TYR A 56 22.19 0.70 -13.99
N ILE A 57 21.37 0.23 -14.94
CA ILE A 57 20.09 -0.42 -14.64
C ILE A 57 20.26 -1.62 -13.69
N TYR A 58 21.28 -2.46 -13.89
CA TYR A 58 21.53 -3.61 -13.02
C TYR A 58 21.95 -3.21 -11.60
N ILE A 59 22.73 -2.14 -11.48
CA ILE A 59 23.15 -1.57 -10.19
C ILE A 59 21.94 -0.98 -9.47
N ASP A 60 21.09 -0.24 -10.19
CA ASP A 60 19.86 0.34 -9.64
C ASP A 60 18.93 -0.77 -9.09
N PHE A 61 18.72 -1.85 -9.84
CA PHE A 61 17.93 -2.99 -9.38
C PHE A 61 18.53 -3.66 -8.13
N LEU A 62 19.85 -3.82 -8.07
CA LEU A 62 20.52 -4.40 -6.91
C LEU A 62 20.36 -3.50 -5.67
N LEU A 63 20.56 -2.19 -5.83
CA LEU A 63 20.42 -1.23 -4.73
C LEU A 63 18.98 -1.11 -4.22
N ILE A 64 17.99 -1.14 -5.13
CA ILE A 64 16.57 -1.22 -4.80
C ILE A 64 16.25 -2.53 -4.09
N GLY A 65 16.77 -3.66 -4.57
CA GLY A 65 16.59 -4.96 -3.93
C GLY A 65 17.13 -4.98 -2.50
N LEU A 66 18.33 -4.43 -2.29
CA LEU A 66 18.93 -4.27 -0.97
C LEU A 66 18.08 -3.35 -0.08
N TRP A 67 17.58 -2.25 -0.63
CA TRP A 67 16.66 -1.34 0.08
C TRP A 67 15.39 -2.04 0.54
N VAL A 68 14.72 -2.78 -0.37
CA VAL A 68 13.50 -3.54 -0.05
C VAL A 68 13.77 -4.56 1.06
N PHE A 69 14.89 -5.28 0.99
CA PHE A 69 15.27 -6.25 2.01
C PHE A 69 15.48 -5.61 3.38
N TRP A 70 16.18 -4.47 3.44
CA TRP A 70 16.44 -3.74 4.67
C TRP A 70 15.17 -3.14 5.27
N LEU A 71 14.32 -2.55 4.41
CA LEU A 71 13.02 -2.02 4.81
C LEU A 71 12.12 -3.14 5.36
N TRP A 72 12.05 -4.28 4.67
CA TRP A 72 11.29 -5.44 5.12
C TRP A 72 11.74 -5.93 6.50
N LYS A 73 13.06 -6.06 6.71
CA LYS A 73 13.63 -6.43 8.01
C LYS A 73 13.29 -5.42 9.10
N SER A 74 13.29 -4.13 8.77
CA SER A 74 12.95 -3.05 9.71
C SER A 74 11.47 -3.05 10.09
N ILE A 75 10.57 -3.25 9.12
CA ILE A 75 9.13 -3.43 9.37
C ILE A 75 8.89 -4.66 10.26
N LYS A 76 9.54 -5.80 9.96
CA LYS A 76 9.41 -7.00 10.79
C LYS A 76 9.86 -6.76 12.23
N ARG A 77 10.92 -5.97 12.43
CA ARG A 77 11.37 -5.58 13.77
C ARG A 77 10.35 -4.69 14.48
N ALA A 78 9.85 -3.65 13.80
CA ALA A 78 8.87 -2.70 14.34
C ALA A 78 7.60 -3.39 14.87
N TYR A 79 7.18 -4.45 14.18
CA TYR A 79 5.95 -5.19 14.48
C TYR A 79 6.20 -6.55 15.11
N ARG A 80 7.42 -6.81 15.59
CA ARG A 80 7.77 -8.08 16.24
C ARG A 80 6.89 -8.36 17.47
N HIS A 81 6.52 -7.33 18.21
CA HIS A 81 5.60 -7.47 19.35
C HIS A 81 4.24 -8.05 18.94
N TYR A 82 3.70 -7.68 17.76
CA TYR A 82 2.47 -8.27 17.24
C TYR A 82 2.66 -9.73 16.82
N GLU A 83 3.84 -10.07 16.27
CA GLU A 83 4.18 -11.46 15.95
C GLU A 83 4.26 -12.35 17.21
N GLU A 84 4.79 -11.81 18.31
CA GLU A 84 4.97 -12.52 19.58
C GLU A 84 3.67 -12.60 20.39
N GLN A 85 2.93 -11.50 20.51
CA GLN A 85 1.70 -11.42 21.30
C GLN A 85 0.54 -12.21 20.67
N TYR A 86 0.48 -12.24 19.33
CA TYR A 86 -0.61 -12.89 18.60
C TYR A 86 -0.18 -14.18 17.89
N ALA A 87 0.94 -14.80 18.31
CA ALA A 87 1.54 -15.96 17.63
C ALA A 87 0.56 -17.10 17.33
N SER A 88 -0.32 -17.45 18.28
CA SER A 88 -1.35 -18.48 18.12
C SER A 88 -2.47 -18.09 17.15
N ARG A 89 -2.83 -16.81 17.11
CA ARG A 89 -3.81 -16.27 16.15
C ARG A 89 -3.20 -16.09 14.76
N LEU A 90 -1.91 -15.78 14.69
CA LEU A 90 -1.14 -15.66 13.45
C LEU A 90 -1.18 -16.96 12.66
N GLU A 91 -1.21 -18.12 13.31
CA GLU A 91 -1.32 -19.41 12.62
C GLU A 91 -2.63 -19.57 11.85
N TYR A 92 -3.75 -19.09 12.42
CA TYR A 92 -5.07 -19.15 11.81
C TYR A 92 -5.24 -18.22 10.60
N TYR A 93 -4.51 -17.09 10.58
CA TYR A 93 -4.64 -16.06 9.54
C TYR A 93 -3.39 -15.89 8.65
N LYS A 94 -2.42 -16.82 8.75
CA LYS A 94 -1.02 -16.69 8.27
C LYS A 94 -0.82 -16.53 6.76
N GLN A 95 -1.89 -16.44 5.97
CA GLN A 95 -1.80 -16.45 4.51
C GLN A 95 -1.98 -15.07 3.86
N GLU A 96 -2.36 -14.02 4.60
CA GLU A 96 -2.68 -12.73 3.98
C GLU A 96 -1.74 -11.58 4.38
N ARG A 97 -1.14 -10.92 3.36
CA ARG A 97 -0.30 -9.72 3.51
C ARG A 97 -0.98 -8.56 4.27
N GLN A 98 -2.31 -8.60 4.39
CA GLN A 98 -3.14 -7.58 5.01
C GLN A 98 -3.29 -7.78 6.53
N TYR A 99 -2.87 -8.92 7.08
CA TYR A 99 -3.15 -9.29 8.47
C TYR A 99 -2.46 -8.38 9.50
N LEU A 100 -1.25 -7.87 9.22
CA LEU A 100 -0.60 -6.90 10.09
C LEU A 100 -1.42 -5.61 10.25
N ARG A 101 -2.01 -5.12 9.16
CA ARG A 101 -2.87 -3.94 9.18
C ARG A 101 -4.19 -4.22 9.90
N TYR A 102 -4.72 -5.44 9.80
CA TYR A 102 -5.85 -5.86 10.61
C TYR A 102 -5.54 -5.83 12.11
N LEU A 103 -4.38 -6.34 12.55
CA LEU A 103 -4.01 -6.29 13.97
C LEU A 103 -3.92 -4.85 14.49
N ILE A 104 -3.35 -3.94 13.70
CA ILE A 104 -3.33 -2.51 14.03
C ILE A 104 -4.75 -1.95 14.10
N PHE A 105 -5.60 -2.26 13.12
CA PHE A 105 -7.02 -1.84 13.11
C PHE A 105 -7.75 -2.34 14.35
N ARG A 106 -7.59 -3.61 14.70
CA ARG A 106 -8.19 -4.25 15.86
C ARG A 106 -7.76 -3.56 17.15
N ASP A 107 -6.47 -3.32 17.32
CA ASP A 107 -5.95 -2.65 18.53
C ASP A 107 -6.42 -1.20 18.62
N GLU A 108 -6.54 -0.49 17.49
CA GLU A 108 -7.15 0.84 17.44
C GLU A 108 -8.63 0.79 17.81
N VAL A 109 -9.37 -0.21 17.31
CA VAL A 109 -10.77 -0.43 17.70
C VAL A 109 -10.82 -0.68 19.20
N ILE A 110 -10.14 -1.68 19.74
CA ILE A 110 -10.17 -2.03 21.18
C ILE A 110 -9.75 -0.85 22.07
N ARG A 111 -8.70 -0.11 21.71
CA ARG A 111 -8.22 1.04 22.49
C ARG A 111 -9.23 2.18 22.50
N ASP A 112 -9.90 2.43 21.38
CA ASP A 112 -10.94 3.46 21.27
C ASP A 112 -12.34 2.89 21.66
N ASN A 113 -12.44 1.59 21.99
CA ASN A 113 -13.69 0.91 22.33
C ASN A 113 -14.00 1.01 23.82
N ILE A 114 -14.37 2.22 24.24
CA ILE A 114 -15.18 2.43 25.43
C ILE A 114 -16.25 3.45 25.02
N SER A 115 -17.53 3.06 25.02
CA SER A 115 -18.74 3.92 25.17
C SER A 115 -19.62 4.39 23.99
N HIS A 116 -19.59 3.83 22.76
CA HIS A 116 -20.35 4.46 21.64
C HIS A 116 -21.57 3.71 21.06
N GLY A 117 -21.99 2.54 21.56
CA GLY A 117 -23.18 1.84 21.03
C GLY A 117 -23.07 1.46 19.54
N ILE A 118 -21.84 1.30 19.06
CA ILE A 118 -21.51 1.07 17.65
C ILE A 118 -21.67 -0.41 17.30
N SER A 119 -22.35 -0.66 16.19
CA SER A 119 -22.69 -2.00 15.70
C SER A 119 -21.87 -2.38 14.48
N ILE A 120 -21.16 -3.53 14.55
CA ILE A 120 -20.41 -4.08 13.41
C ILE A 120 -21.36 -4.46 12.27
N SER A 121 -22.55 -5.02 12.57
CA SER A 121 -23.53 -5.41 11.54
C SER A 121 -24.02 -4.21 10.74
N ASP A 122 -24.24 -3.07 11.41
CA ASP A 122 -24.72 -1.84 10.75
C ASP A 122 -23.66 -1.27 9.81
N ALA A 123 -22.38 -1.36 10.20
CA ALA A 123 -21.27 -0.96 9.36
C ALA A 123 -21.10 -1.88 8.14
N LEU A 124 -21.27 -3.20 8.30
CA LEU A 124 -21.22 -4.16 7.21
C LEU A 124 -22.36 -3.94 6.20
N ALA A 125 -23.59 -3.73 6.66
CA ALA A 125 -24.74 -3.45 5.80
C ALA A 125 -24.56 -2.16 4.98
N HIS A 126 -23.99 -1.12 5.61
CA HIS A 126 -23.67 0.12 4.91
C HIS A 126 -22.58 -0.06 3.84
N ILE A 127 -21.53 -0.84 4.13
CA ILE A 127 -20.48 -1.16 3.15
C ILE A 127 -21.07 -1.94 1.97
N GLU A 128 -21.99 -2.86 2.20
CA GLU A 128 -22.64 -3.64 1.15
C GLU A 128 -23.45 -2.74 0.21
N THR A 129 -24.19 -1.78 0.77
CA THR A 129 -24.93 -0.76 0.00
C THR A 129 -23.99 0.13 -0.82
N ASP A 130 -22.87 0.57 -0.24
CA ASP A 130 -21.86 1.38 -0.94
C ASP A 130 -21.15 0.58 -2.06
N LEU A 131 -20.88 -0.72 -1.85
CA LEU A 131 -20.22 -1.57 -2.84
C LEU A 131 -21.09 -1.83 -4.07
N ASP A 132 -22.41 -1.94 -3.88
CA ASP A 132 -23.38 -2.16 -4.95
C ASP A 132 -23.60 -0.91 -5.80
N THR A 133 -23.35 0.27 -5.25
CA THR A 133 -23.54 1.57 -5.93
C THR A 133 -22.26 2.15 -6.54
N GLU A 134 -21.09 1.57 -6.25
CA GLU A 134 -19.80 2.10 -6.70
C GLU A 134 -19.45 1.68 -8.14
N VAL A 135 -19.62 2.63 -9.08
CA VAL A 135 -19.18 2.49 -10.48
C VAL A 135 -17.70 2.84 -10.61
N THR A 136 -16.88 1.89 -11.09
CA THR A 136 -15.41 2.02 -11.25
C THR A 136 -14.97 2.90 -12.44
N ASP A 137 -15.55 4.09 -12.60
CA ASP A 137 -15.28 4.94 -13.79
C ASP A 137 -13.99 5.78 -13.72
N VAL A 138 -13.36 5.91 -12.55
CA VAL A 138 -12.19 6.80 -12.36
C VAL A 138 -10.90 6.26 -13.02
N LEU A 139 -10.84 4.95 -13.33
CA LEU A 139 -9.62 4.35 -13.90
C LEU A 139 -9.41 4.74 -15.37
N LYS A 140 -10.49 4.86 -16.17
CA LYS A 140 -10.39 5.10 -17.62
C LYS A 140 -9.79 6.48 -17.92
N THR A 141 -10.28 7.53 -17.27
CA THR A 141 -9.83 8.92 -17.53
C THR A 141 -8.38 9.15 -17.13
N SER A 142 -7.91 8.51 -16.03
CA SER A 142 -6.51 8.65 -15.62
C SER A 142 -5.55 7.94 -16.58
N ILE A 143 -5.93 6.79 -17.16
CA ILE A 143 -5.10 6.09 -18.15
C ILE A 143 -4.87 6.98 -19.38
N PHE A 144 -5.92 7.55 -19.96
CA PHE A 144 -5.78 8.40 -21.15
C PHE A 144 -4.89 9.62 -20.91
N ILE A 145 -5.07 10.32 -19.78
CA ILE A 145 -4.26 11.50 -19.44
C ILE A 145 -2.79 11.09 -19.21
N THR A 146 -2.54 10.02 -18.46
CA THR A 146 -1.17 9.63 -18.10
C THR A 146 -0.41 9.04 -19.29
N THR A 147 -1.07 8.22 -20.11
CA THR A 147 -0.51 7.72 -21.37
C THR A 147 -0.24 8.86 -22.36
N GLY A 148 -1.16 9.82 -22.47
CA GLY A 148 -0.98 11.02 -23.30
C GLY A 148 0.24 11.83 -22.86
N LEU A 149 0.39 12.05 -21.55
CA LEU A 149 1.54 12.77 -21.00
C LEU A 149 2.86 12.05 -21.26
N SER A 150 2.89 10.72 -21.09
CA SER A 150 4.09 9.92 -21.38
C SER A 150 4.48 9.98 -22.85
N VAL A 151 3.53 9.94 -23.78
CA VAL A 151 3.80 10.11 -25.21
C VAL A 151 4.41 11.48 -25.50
N VAL A 152 3.84 12.57 -24.97
CA VAL A 152 4.37 13.92 -25.16
C VAL A 152 5.79 14.06 -24.60
N ILE A 153 6.04 13.55 -23.39
CA ILE A 153 7.37 13.60 -22.76
C ILE A 153 8.38 12.80 -23.58
N THR A 154 8.04 11.58 -24.00
CA THR A 154 8.95 10.74 -24.78
C THR A 154 9.26 11.34 -26.15
N LEU A 155 8.28 11.94 -26.82
CA LEU A 155 8.51 12.65 -28.09
C LEU A 155 9.38 13.90 -27.90
N THR A 156 9.16 14.67 -26.83
CA THR A 156 9.96 15.86 -26.51
C THR A 156 11.42 15.48 -26.21
N VAL A 157 11.63 14.42 -25.42
CA VAL A 157 12.97 13.89 -25.11
C VAL A 157 13.66 13.35 -26.35
N ASN A 158 12.93 12.68 -27.25
CA ASN A 158 13.49 12.21 -28.52
C ASN A 158 13.92 13.39 -29.42
N LEU A 159 13.07 14.42 -29.55
CA LEU A 159 13.38 15.61 -30.34
C LEU A 159 14.64 16.34 -29.85
N ILE A 160 14.86 16.40 -28.53
CA ILE A 160 16.05 17.03 -27.94
C ILE A 160 17.28 16.10 -28.01
N GLY A 161 17.09 14.81 -27.78
CA GLY A 161 18.17 13.82 -27.67
C GLY A 161 18.62 13.22 -28.99
N LYS A 162 17.88 13.39 -30.09
CA LYS A 162 18.08 12.74 -31.40
C LYS A 162 18.25 11.22 -31.27
N TRP A 163 17.34 10.57 -30.55
CA TRP A 163 17.43 9.12 -30.35
C TRP A 163 16.99 8.39 -31.61
N ASP A 164 17.56 7.20 -31.82
CA ASP A 164 17.09 6.33 -32.90
C ASP A 164 15.63 5.92 -32.65
N THR A 165 14.89 5.75 -33.74
CA THR A 165 13.44 5.50 -33.73
C THR A 165 13.10 4.22 -32.97
N SER A 166 13.97 3.21 -33.10
CA SER A 166 13.88 1.93 -32.40
C SER A 166 13.91 2.08 -30.86
N TYR A 167 14.76 2.96 -30.33
CA TYR A 167 14.83 3.20 -28.88
C TYR A 167 13.62 3.98 -28.37
N THR A 168 13.09 4.89 -29.19
CA THR A 168 11.88 5.66 -28.86
C THR A 168 10.66 4.76 -28.73
N LEU A 169 10.47 3.84 -29.67
CA LEU A 169 9.38 2.86 -29.63
C LEU A 169 9.50 1.91 -28.43
N LEU A 170 10.72 1.45 -28.13
CA LEU A 170 10.97 0.60 -26.97
C LEU A 170 10.66 1.34 -25.65
N VAL A 171 11.07 2.59 -25.51
CA VAL A 171 10.79 3.41 -24.31
C VAL A 171 9.30 3.68 -24.17
N LEU A 172 8.59 3.97 -25.26
CA LEU A 172 7.13 4.12 -25.24
C LEU A 172 6.45 2.81 -24.79
N PHE A 173 6.85 1.68 -25.35
CA PHE A 173 6.27 0.37 -25.01
C PHE A 173 6.52 0.00 -23.53
N VAL A 174 7.76 0.14 -23.05
CA VAL A 174 8.11 -0.13 -21.65
C VAL A 174 7.42 0.85 -20.71
N SER A 175 7.31 2.13 -21.07
CA SER A 175 6.58 3.13 -20.28
C SER A 175 5.08 2.82 -20.20
N ALA A 176 4.47 2.35 -21.29
CA ALA A 176 3.06 1.95 -21.32
C ALA A 176 2.81 0.73 -20.43
N ILE A 177 3.68 -0.29 -20.48
CA ILE A 177 3.60 -1.46 -19.58
C ILE A 177 3.79 -1.03 -18.12
N THR A 178 4.80 -0.20 -17.84
CA THR A 178 5.08 0.27 -16.47
C THR A 178 3.94 1.12 -15.94
N LEU A 179 3.31 1.95 -16.79
CA LEU A 179 2.10 2.70 -16.47
C LEU A 179 0.91 1.79 -16.23
N LEU A 180 0.70 0.76 -17.06
CA LEU A 180 -0.40 -0.19 -16.88
C LEU A 180 -0.27 -0.96 -15.56
N ILE A 181 0.94 -1.44 -15.25
CA ILE A 181 1.24 -2.10 -13.98
C ILE A 181 1.10 -1.10 -12.83
N GLY A 182 1.67 0.10 -12.97
CA GLY A 182 1.61 1.17 -11.98
C GLY A 182 0.18 1.61 -11.68
N ILE A 183 -0.67 1.77 -12.70
CA ILE A 183 -2.09 2.11 -12.58
C ILE A 183 -2.89 0.93 -12.04
N SER A 184 -2.54 -0.31 -12.35
CA SER A 184 -3.19 -1.50 -11.75
C SER A 184 -2.87 -1.62 -10.25
N ILE A 185 -1.62 -1.35 -9.86
CA ILE A 185 -1.17 -1.34 -8.47
C ILE A 185 -1.73 -0.11 -7.73
N LEU A 186 -1.61 1.10 -8.29
CA LEU A 186 -2.14 2.33 -7.69
C LEU A 186 -3.67 2.34 -7.68
N GLY A 187 -4.32 1.81 -8.72
CA GLY A 187 -5.76 1.65 -8.83
C GLY A 187 -6.30 0.66 -7.81
N SER A 188 -5.61 -0.47 -7.59
CA SER A 188 -5.95 -1.39 -6.50
C SER A 188 -5.70 -0.77 -5.11
N VAL A 189 -4.68 0.06 -4.94
CA VAL A 189 -4.39 0.76 -3.66
C VAL A 189 -5.33 1.97 -3.42
N ARG A 190 -5.88 2.59 -4.47
CA ARG A 190 -6.61 3.86 -4.36
C ARG A 190 -8.13 3.72 -4.51
N SER A 191 -8.62 2.69 -5.20
CA SER A 191 -10.06 2.46 -5.41
C SER A 191 -10.78 2.35 -4.07
N ARG A 192 -11.84 3.16 -3.90
CA ARG A 192 -12.68 3.15 -2.69
C ARG A 192 -13.31 1.76 -2.54
N LYS A 193 -13.71 1.10 -3.64
CA LYS A 193 -14.17 -0.28 -3.66
C LYS A 193 -13.20 -1.27 -3.01
N VAL A 194 -11.91 -1.20 -3.32
CA VAL A 194 -10.91 -2.11 -2.74
C VAL A 194 -10.72 -1.84 -1.24
N LYS A 195 -10.75 -0.57 -0.84
CA LYS A 195 -10.67 -0.18 0.58
C LYS A 195 -11.92 -0.61 1.36
N LEU A 196 -13.10 -0.52 0.74
CA LEU A 196 -14.36 -1.00 1.31
C LEU A 196 -14.37 -2.52 1.45
N LEU A 197 -13.86 -3.26 0.46
CA LEU A 197 -13.70 -4.71 0.54
C LEU A 197 -12.69 -5.12 1.63
N GLU A 198 -11.59 -4.39 1.76
CA GLU A 198 -10.62 -4.61 2.84
C GLU A 198 -11.24 -4.31 4.23
N LEU A 199 -11.97 -3.21 4.37
CA LEU A 199 -12.70 -2.91 5.60
C LEU A 199 -13.75 -3.98 5.92
N LYS A 200 -14.53 -4.42 4.92
CA LYS A 200 -15.51 -5.51 5.08
C LYS A 200 -14.84 -6.75 5.67
N ARG A 201 -13.69 -7.13 5.11
CA ARG A 201 -12.89 -8.27 5.60
C ARG A 201 -12.46 -8.09 7.05
N TYR A 202 -11.94 -6.92 7.42
CA TYR A 202 -11.51 -6.64 8.80
C TYR A 202 -12.68 -6.70 9.79
N LEU A 203 -13.84 -6.16 9.41
CA LEU A 203 -15.03 -6.20 10.24
C LEU A 203 -15.56 -7.63 10.42
N THR A 204 -15.53 -8.44 9.36
CA THR A 204 -15.92 -9.86 9.44
C THR A 204 -14.98 -10.65 10.36
N TRP A 205 -13.68 -10.40 10.30
CA TRP A 205 -12.72 -11.03 11.22
C TRP A 205 -12.98 -10.60 12.67
N LEU A 206 -13.20 -9.32 12.91
CA LEU A 206 -13.53 -8.80 14.23
C LEU A 206 -14.82 -9.41 14.78
N GLN A 207 -15.87 -9.51 13.95
CA GLN A 207 -17.15 -10.12 14.33
C GLN A 207 -17.00 -11.60 14.70
N ARG A 208 -16.16 -12.35 13.95
CA ARG A 208 -15.86 -13.75 14.28
C ARG A 208 -15.11 -13.88 15.59
N GLU A 209 -14.17 -12.98 15.88
CA GLU A 209 -13.48 -12.95 17.17
C GLU A 209 -14.46 -12.70 18.33
N GLU A 210 -15.34 -11.71 18.22
CA GLU A 210 -16.35 -11.44 19.25
C GLU A 210 -17.28 -12.63 19.49
N ALA A 211 -17.70 -13.31 18.42
CA ALA A 211 -18.55 -14.50 18.52
C ALA A 211 -17.84 -15.67 19.22
N LEU A 212 -16.55 -15.88 18.93
CA LEU A 212 -15.75 -16.92 19.58
C LEU A 212 -15.53 -16.62 21.06
N THR A 213 -15.27 -15.36 21.43
CA THR A 213 -15.11 -14.97 22.85
C THR A 213 -16.40 -15.20 23.65
N ARG A 214 -17.57 -14.84 23.10
CA ARG A 214 -18.87 -15.08 23.76
C ARG A 214 -19.24 -16.56 23.90
N ALA A 215 -18.70 -17.44 23.06
CA ALA A 215 -18.95 -18.87 23.13
C ALA A 215 -18.09 -19.59 24.18
N THR A 216 -17.03 -18.93 24.66
CA THR A 216 -16.09 -19.46 25.67
C THR A 216 -16.32 -18.90 27.08
N GLU A 217 -17.24 -17.93 27.23
CA GLU A 217 -17.74 -17.39 28.49
C GLU A 217 -19.04 -18.09 28.91
#